data_AF-A0A845I5K9-F1
#
_entry.id   AF-A0A845I5K9-F1
#
_cell.length_a   1.000
_cell.length_b   1.000
_cell.length_c   1.000
_cell.angle_alpha   90.00
_cell.angle_beta   90.00
_cell.angle_gamma   90.00
#
_symmetry.space_group_name_H-M   'P 1'
#
loop_
_entity.id
_entity.type
_entity.pdbx_description
1 polymer ?
#
loop_
_entity_poly.entity_id
_entity_poly.type
_entity_poly.pdbx_seq_one_letter_code
_entity_poly.pdbx_strand_id
1 'polypeptide(L)'
;MKHFKVSFLVTALCLAAAGWWGFELSGWGGALSAVGIAAILAAMEVSLSFDNAVVNASVLKTWDDYWQKLFLGVGIIIAVFGMRLLFPLVIVAVAADIGITDVWHLALNDPKTYSMHLTNHHAEVAAFGGMFLLLVFLNFLFDHEKEVHWLGHVEQKLGALGKVSSIAVMIAMGVLLGSMSLVAEAQKLVVLISGLWGILIYVGVDAISNLLEKEEEGSNVGEMVKKGGIGGFLYLEVLDASFSFDGVIGAFAITTDVVIIMLGLAIGAMFVRSLTVYLVKKGTLDEFVFLEHGAHYAIGILAAIMLASMKYHIPELFTGLIGVAFIAASLWSSVRHRRQQEAAALTA
;
A
#
# COMPACT_ATOMS: atom_id res chain seq x y z
N MET A 1 -12.86 -2.79 20.26
CA MET A 1 -13.20 -1.39 20.60
C MET A 1 -12.02 -0.53 21.07
N LYS A 2 -11.09 -1.01 21.92
CA LYS A 2 -9.94 -0.18 22.37
C LYS A 2 -9.04 0.33 21.23
N HIS A 3 -8.82 -0.47 20.19
CA HIS A 3 -7.96 -0.11 19.04
C HIS A 3 -8.54 0.96 18.09
N PHE A 4 -9.86 1.16 18.09
CA PHE A 4 -10.52 2.08 17.15
C PHE A 4 -10.92 3.42 17.78
N LYS A 5 -10.64 3.63 19.08
CA LYS A 5 -11.05 4.86 19.79
C LYS A 5 -10.52 6.13 19.12
N VAL A 6 -9.25 6.08 18.69
CA VAL A 6 -8.62 7.21 18.00
C VAL A 6 -9.24 7.39 16.62
N SER A 7 -9.50 6.31 15.86
CA SER A 7 -10.19 6.40 14.56
C SER A 7 -11.57 7.04 14.68
N PHE A 8 -12.36 6.67 15.69
CA PHE A 8 -13.67 7.29 15.90
C PHE A 8 -13.57 8.78 16.29
N LEU A 9 -12.58 9.16 17.09
CA LEU A 9 -12.33 10.56 17.41
C LEU A 9 -11.95 11.36 16.15
N VAL A 10 -11.01 10.84 15.36
CA VAL A 10 -10.61 11.47 14.09
C VAL A 10 -11.78 11.53 13.12
N THR A 11 -12.61 10.49 13.05
CA THR A 11 -13.84 10.48 12.24
C THR A 11 -14.75 11.63 12.63
N ALA A 12 -15.04 11.80 13.91
CA ALA A 12 -15.91 12.89 14.38
C ALA A 12 -15.32 14.26 14.03
N LEU A 13 -14.01 14.46 14.22
CA LEU A 13 -13.32 15.71 13.90
C LEU A 13 -13.31 15.99 12.39
N CYS A 14 -12.99 15.01 11.56
CA CYS A 14 -12.94 15.15 10.11
C CYS A 14 -14.33 15.37 9.51
N LEU A 15 -15.36 14.67 9.99
CA LEU A 15 -16.74 14.89 9.54
C LEU A 15 -17.26 16.27 9.99
N ALA A 16 -16.93 16.72 11.20
CA ALA A 16 -17.27 18.08 11.64
C ALA A 16 -16.57 19.15 10.78
N ALA A 17 -15.28 18.95 10.48
CA ALA A 17 -14.53 19.83 9.58
C ALA A 17 -15.09 19.83 8.15
N ALA A 18 -15.48 18.68 7.62
CA ALA A 18 -16.12 18.57 6.31
C ALA A 18 -17.47 19.28 6.29
N GLY A 19 -18.27 19.11 7.34
CA GLY A 19 -19.54 19.81 7.50
C GLY A 19 -19.37 21.32 7.61
N TRP A 20 -18.39 21.80 8.36
CA TRP A 20 -18.04 23.22 8.42
C TRP A 20 -17.64 23.75 7.04
N TRP A 21 -16.70 23.08 6.37
CA TRP A 21 -16.22 23.47 5.04
C TRP A 21 -17.37 23.54 4.02
N GLY A 22 -18.22 22.50 3.99
CA GLY A 22 -19.41 22.48 3.14
C GLY A 22 -20.43 23.57 3.51
N PHE A 23 -20.53 23.92 4.79
CA PHE A 23 -21.39 25.02 5.25
C PHE A 23 -20.92 26.38 4.73
N GLU A 24 -19.62 26.65 4.77
CA GLU A 24 -19.06 27.91 4.24
C GLU A 24 -19.28 28.05 2.73
N LEU A 25 -19.23 26.93 1.99
CA LEU A 25 -19.40 26.93 0.53
C LEU A 25 -20.86 27.08 0.08
N SER A 26 -21.80 26.41 0.75
CA SER A 26 -23.20 26.32 0.26
C SER A 26 -24.26 26.17 1.37
N GLY A 27 -23.94 26.61 2.59
CA GLY A 27 -24.84 26.54 3.74
C GLY A 27 -25.17 25.10 4.16
N TRP A 28 -26.31 24.90 4.81
CA TRP A 28 -26.70 23.59 5.37
C TRP A 28 -26.78 22.45 4.34
N GLY A 29 -27.16 22.76 3.09
CA GLY A 29 -27.17 21.77 2.01
C GLY A 29 -25.74 21.31 1.64
N GLY A 30 -24.80 22.25 1.58
CA GLY A 30 -23.38 21.95 1.38
C GLY A 30 -22.78 21.17 2.54
N ALA A 31 -23.13 21.53 3.77
CA ALA A 31 -22.66 20.84 4.98
C ALA A 31 -23.04 19.35 4.97
N LEU A 32 -24.31 19.03 4.69
CA LEU A 32 -24.80 17.65 4.66
C LEU A 32 -24.16 16.86 3.50
N SER A 33 -24.03 17.50 2.33
CA SER A 33 -23.37 16.90 1.17
C SER A 33 -21.90 16.57 1.46
N ALA A 34 -21.15 17.51 2.04
CA ALA A 34 -19.74 17.33 2.35
C ALA A 34 -19.51 16.21 3.39
N VAL A 35 -20.34 16.14 4.43
CA VAL A 35 -20.32 15.03 5.40
C VAL A 35 -20.61 13.70 4.72
N GLY A 36 -21.63 13.65 3.86
CA GLY A 36 -22.00 12.44 3.11
C GLY A 36 -20.88 11.96 2.18
N ILE A 37 -20.29 12.88 1.41
CA ILE A 37 -19.17 12.58 0.51
C ILE A 37 -17.95 12.12 1.30
N ALA A 38 -17.58 12.82 2.38
CA ALA A 38 -16.45 12.42 3.23
C ALA A 38 -16.65 11.02 3.83
N ALA A 39 -17.88 10.66 4.21
CA ALA A 39 -18.20 9.32 4.71
C ALA A 39 -18.10 8.25 3.60
N ILE A 40 -18.55 8.55 2.37
CA ILE A 40 -18.39 7.65 1.21
C ILE A 40 -16.91 7.44 0.90
N LEU A 41 -16.12 8.51 0.87
CA LEU A 41 -14.68 8.46 0.64
C LEU A 41 -13.96 7.65 1.72
N ALA A 42 -14.34 7.82 2.98
CA ALA A 42 -13.79 7.03 4.08
C ALA A 42 -14.09 5.53 3.91
N ALA A 43 -15.32 5.17 3.54
CA ALA A 43 -15.70 3.78 3.31
C ALA A 43 -14.99 3.19 2.08
N MET A 44 -14.87 3.96 1.01
CA MET A 44 -14.11 3.60 -0.19
C MET A 44 -12.65 3.33 0.19
N GLU A 45 -12.01 4.24 0.91
CA GLU A 45 -10.61 4.14 1.31
C GLU A 45 -10.34 2.90 2.18
N VAL A 46 -11.19 2.62 3.16
CA VAL A 46 -11.07 1.40 3.98
C VAL A 46 -11.20 0.14 3.12
N SER A 47 -12.07 0.17 2.11
CA SER A 47 -12.31 -0.98 1.23
C SER A 47 -11.14 -1.21 0.28
N LEU A 48 -10.63 -0.16 -0.36
CA LEU A 48 -9.53 -0.22 -1.31
C LEU A 48 -8.18 -0.51 -0.63
N SER A 49 -7.99 -0.06 0.62
CA SER A 49 -6.74 -0.24 1.36
C SER A 49 -6.80 -1.41 2.37
N PHE A 50 -7.79 -2.29 2.27
CA PHE A 50 -7.94 -3.41 3.21
C PHE A 50 -6.80 -4.43 3.07
N ASP A 51 -6.46 -4.79 1.84
CA ASP A 51 -5.32 -5.67 1.53
C ASP A 51 -3.99 -5.07 1.99
N ASN A 52 -3.80 -3.76 1.81
CA ASN A 52 -2.67 -3.03 2.39
C ASN A 52 -2.60 -3.21 3.92
N ALA A 53 -3.74 -3.12 4.63
CA ALA A 53 -3.75 -3.31 6.07
C ALA A 53 -3.22 -4.71 6.49
N VAL A 54 -3.51 -5.74 5.69
CA VAL A 54 -3.09 -7.12 5.90
C VAL A 54 -1.62 -7.32 5.54
N VAL A 55 -1.17 -6.75 4.41
CA VAL A 55 0.24 -6.75 4.00
C VAL A 55 1.10 -6.09 5.08
N ASN A 56 0.76 -4.87 5.48
CA ASN A 56 1.47 -4.16 6.54
C ASN A 56 1.48 -4.95 7.85
N ALA A 57 0.37 -5.62 8.19
CA ALA A 57 0.31 -6.45 9.40
C ALA A 57 1.23 -7.68 9.32
N SER A 58 1.33 -8.30 8.14
CA SER A 58 2.20 -9.46 7.91
C SER A 58 3.69 -9.14 8.05
N VAL A 59 4.09 -7.91 7.72
CA VAL A 59 5.46 -7.42 7.92
C VAL A 59 5.68 -6.99 9.37
N LEU A 60 4.74 -6.25 9.98
CA LEU A 60 4.87 -5.74 11.35
C LEU A 60 4.84 -6.82 12.42
N LYS A 61 4.20 -7.98 12.19
CA LYS A 61 4.12 -9.06 13.20
C LYS A 61 5.50 -9.56 13.61
N THR A 62 6.49 -9.44 12.72
CA THR A 62 7.86 -9.88 12.99
C THR A 62 8.68 -8.78 13.63
N TRP A 63 8.15 -7.58 13.86
CA TRP A 63 8.89 -6.45 14.41
C TRP A 63 8.77 -6.32 15.94
N ASP A 64 9.73 -5.64 16.55
CA ASP A 64 9.71 -5.29 17.97
C ASP A 64 8.66 -4.22 18.31
N ASP A 65 8.41 -4.07 19.60
CA ASP A 65 7.43 -3.11 20.13
C ASP A 65 7.77 -1.65 19.81
N TYR A 66 9.05 -1.30 19.64
CA TYR A 66 9.48 0.06 19.36
C TYR A 66 9.11 0.46 17.93
N TRP A 67 9.49 -0.34 16.94
CA TRP A 67 9.19 -0.08 15.54
C TRP A 67 7.70 -0.20 15.24
N GLN A 68 7.00 -1.14 15.88
CA GLN A 68 5.55 -1.16 15.84
C GLN A 68 4.97 0.17 16.37
N LYS A 69 5.42 0.68 17.51
CA LYS A 69 4.92 1.97 18.04
C LYS A 69 5.29 3.16 17.14
N LEU A 70 6.48 3.16 16.54
CA LEU A 70 6.92 4.23 15.63
C LEU A 70 6.07 4.26 14.37
N PHE A 71 5.88 3.10 13.74
CA PHE A 71 4.99 2.94 12.58
C PHE A 71 3.55 3.34 12.92
N LEU A 72 3.07 2.97 14.10
CA LEU A 72 1.70 3.30 14.53
C LEU A 72 1.53 4.73 15.05
N GLY A 73 2.62 5.42 15.36
CA GLY A 73 2.62 6.82 15.82
C GLY A 73 2.92 7.78 14.68
N VAL A 74 4.20 7.88 14.32
CA VAL A 74 4.68 8.82 13.29
C VAL A 74 4.23 8.38 11.90
N GLY A 75 4.24 7.08 11.62
CA GLY A 75 3.80 6.55 10.32
C GLY A 75 2.34 6.87 9.99
N ILE A 76 1.47 7.15 10.97
CA ILE A 76 0.12 7.67 10.68
C ILE A 76 0.17 9.05 10.03
N ILE A 77 1.03 9.94 10.53
CA ILE A 77 1.17 11.29 9.98
C ILE A 77 1.73 11.20 8.56
N ILE A 78 2.69 10.31 8.33
CA ILE A 78 3.26 10.08 7.00
C ILE A 78 2.22 9.45 6.07
N ALA A 79 1.50 8.42 6.49
CA ALA A 79 0.44 7.81 5.67
C ALA A 79 -0.66 8.82 5.29
N VAL A 80 -1.14 9.62 6.24
CA VAL A 80 -2.24 10.57 6.02
C VAL A 80 -1.78 11.84 5.29
N PHE A 81 -0.73 12.49 5.76
CA PHE A 81 -0.29 13.78 5.18
C PHE A 81 0.84 13.60 4.17
N GLY A 82 1.77 12.68 4.42
CA GLY A 82 2.82 12.36 3.45
C GLY A 82 2.20 11.76 2.18
N MET A 83 1.53 10.61 2.28
CA MET A 83 1.21 9.80 1.10
C MET A 83 -0.05 10.24 0.36
N ARG A 84 -1.00 10.89 1.05
CA ARG A 84 -2.28 11.32 0.45
C ARG A 84 -2.33 12.81 0.11
N LEU A 85 -1.50 13.65 0.74
CA LEU A 85 -1.42 15.09 0.44
C LEU A 85 -0.11 15.46 -0.24
N LEU A 86 1.00 15.29 0.47
CA LEU A 86 2.31 15.77 0.03
C LEU A 86 2.78 15.02 -1.22
N PHE A 87 2.62 13.70 -1.27
CA PHE A 87 3.09 12.86 -2.35
C PHE A 87 2.40 13.20 -3.69
N PRO A 88 1.06 13.30 -3.78
CA PRO A 88 0.39 13.81 -4.99
C PRO A 88 0.83 15.22 -5.40
N LEU A 89 1.04 16.13 -4.43
CA LEU A 89 1.54 17.48 -4.73
C LEU A 89 2.96 17.46 -5.32
N VAL A 90 3.85 16.63 -4.76
CA VAL A 90 5.23 16.47 -5.24
C VAL A 90 5.26 15.89 -6.64
N ILE A 91 4.41 14.89 -6.94
CA ILE A 91 4.31 14.33 -8.28
C ILE A 91 3.91 15.42 -9.28
N VAL A 92 2.85 16.19 -9.01
CA VAL A 92 2.41 17.26 -9.92
C VAL A 92 3.48 18.35 -10.04
N ALA A 93 4.15 18.72 -8.94
CA ALA A 93 5.21 19.73 -8.96
C ALA A 93 6.38 19.33 -9.87
N VAL A 94 6.87 18.09 -9.73
CA VAL A 94 7.98 17.58 -10.53
C VAL A 94 7.55 17.37 -11.98
N ALA A 95 6.36 16.81 -12.20
CA ALA A 95 5.94 16.38 -13.52
C ALA A 95 5.43 17.53 -14.40
N ALA A 96 4.86 18.57 -13.80
CA ALA A 96 4.44 19.79 -14.51
C ALA A 96 5.50 20.91 -14.47
N ASP A 97 6.65 20.69 -13.80
CA ASP A 97 7.71 21.69 -13.57
C ASP A 97 7.16 22.98 -12.91
N ILE A 98 6.33 22.79 -11.89
CA ILE A 98 5.65 23.85 -11.14
C ILE A 98 6.13 23.85 -9.69
N GLY A 99 6.33 25.02 -9.08
CA GLY A 99 6.68 25.11 -7.66
C GLY A 99 5.62 24.49 -6.75
N ILE A 100 6.03 23.81 -5.67
CA ILE A 100 5.10 23.09 -4.77
C ILE A 100 4.03 24.00 -4.15
N THR A 101 4.36 25.28 -3.94
CA THR A 101 3.44 26.31 -3.45
C THR A 101 2.37 26.62 -4.48
N ASP A 102 2.74 26.68 -5.75
CA ASP A 102 1.80 26.97 -6.85
C ASP A 102 0.91 25.75 -7.10
N VAL A 103 1.43 24.52 -6.96
CA VAL A 103 0.62 23.30 -7.00
C VAL A 103 -0.36 23.25 -5.82
N TRP A 104 0.04 23.68 -4.62
CA TRP A 104 -0.88 23.82 -3.49
C TRP A 104 -2.03 24.78 -3.80
N HIS A 105 -1.71 25.94 -4.39
CA HIS A 105 -2.72 26.89 -4.84
C HIS A 105 -3.59 26.32 -5.98
N LEU A 106 -3.01 25.54 -6.89
CA LEU A 106 -3.73 24.86 -7.96
C LEU A 106 -4.72 23.84 -7.38
N ALA A 107 -4.30 23.03 -6.40
CA ALA A 107 -5.15 22.03 -5.77
C ALA A 107 -6.37 22.64 -5.05
N LEU A 108 -6.21 23.81 -4.43
CA LEU A 108 -7.30 24.49 -3.71
C LEU A 108 -8.21 25.32 -4.62
N ASN A 109 -7.65 26.00 -5.63
CA ASN A 109 -8.40 26.98 -6.44
C ASN A 109 -8.84 26.45 -7.80
N ASP A 110 -8.14 25.47 -8.36
CA ASP A 110 -8.50 24.79 -9.61
C ASP A 110 -8.25 23.27 -9.52
N PRO A 111 -9.05 22.57 -8.69
CA PRO A 111 -8.86 21.15 -8.45
C PRO A 111 -9.06 20.28 -9.69
N LYS A 112 -9.77 20.78 -10.72
CA LYS A 112 -9.96 20.05 -11.97
C LYS A 112 -8.66 19.97 -12.75
N THR A 113 -7.96 21.08 -12.90
CA THR A 113 -6.64 21.11 -13.54
C THR A 113 -5.63 20.32 -12.72
N TYR A 114 -5.66 20.43 -11.39
CA TYR A 114 -4.82 19.59 -10.51
C TYR A 114 -5.06 18.08 -10.72
N SER A 115 -6.32 17.64 -10.74
CA SER A 115 -6.71 16.25 -10.98
C SER A 115 -6.28 15.77 -12.38
N MET A 116 -6.37 16.63 -13.38
CA MET A 116 -5.90 16.33 -14.74
C MET A 116 -4.40 16.07 -14.75
N HIS A 117 -3.59 16.91 -14.09
CA HIS A 117 -2.15 16.68 -13.98
C HIS A 117 -1.86 15.35 -13.27
N LEU A 118 -2.52 15.06 -12.14
CA LEU A 118 -2.35 13.78 -11.45
C LEU A 118 -2.67 12.57 -12.35
N THR A 119 -3.77 12.64 -13.09
CA THR A 119 -4.23 11.55 -13.96
C THR A 119 -3.29 11.36 -15.16
N ASN A 120 -2.76 12.45 -15.72
CA ASN A 120 -1.83 12.38 -16.87
C ASN A 120 -0.51 11.69 -16.51
N HIS A 121 -0.09 11.77 -15.24
CA HIS A 121 1.12 11.13 -14.73
C HIS A 121 0.86 9.79 -14.04
N HIS A 122 -0.38 9.27 -14.10
CA HIS A 122 -0.73 8.00 -13.49
C HIS A 122 0.15 6.84 -13.97
N ALA A 123 0.48 6.78 -15.27
CA ALA A 123 1.34 5.72 -15.81
C ALA A 123 2.76 5.69 -15.20
N GLU A 124 3.29 6.85 -14.83
CA GLU A 124 4.63 6.96 -14.23
C GLU A 124 4.63 6.39 -12.80
N VAL A 125 3.62 6.74 -12.01
CA VAL A 125 3.45 6.24 -10.64
C VAL A 125 3.09 4.76 -10.66
N ALA A 126 2.26 4.33 -11.61
CA ALA A 126 1.89 2.94 -11.81
C ALA A 126 3.09 2.07 -12.17
N ALA A 127 4.01 2.56 -13.02
CA ALA A 127 5.27 1.88 -13.29
C ALA A 127 6.19 1.86 -12.07
N PHE A 128 6.37 2.99 -11.39
CA PHE A 128 7.20 3.07 -10.19
C PHE A 128 6.75 2.08 -9.11
N GLY A 129 5.48 2.20 -8.68
CA GLY A 129 4.90 1.36 -7.64
C GLY A 129 4.77 -0.09 -8.11
N GLY A 130 4.30 -0.31 -9.33
CA GLY A 130 4.15 -1.66 -9.91
C GLY A 130 5.47 -2.42 -9.96
N MET A 131 6.58 -1.77 -10.33
CA MET A 131 7.89 -2.40 -10.32
C MET A 131 8.41 -2.68 -8.90
N PHE A 132 8.18 -1.77 -7.95
CA PHE A 132 8.52 -1.99 -6.54
C PHE A 132 7.76 -3.20 -5.97
N LEU A 133 6.43 -3.23 -6.13
CA LEU A 133 5.57 -4.32 -5.68
C LEU A 133 5.89 -5.64 -6.39
N LEU A 134 6.25 -5.60 -7.67
CA LEU A 134 6.67 -6.79 -8.39
C LEU A 134 7.93 -7.40 -7.76
N LEU A 135 8.92 -6.59 -7.38
CA LEU A 135 10.13 -7.07 -6.72
C LEU A 135 9.84 -7.64 -5.32
N VAL A 136 8.93 -7.02 -4.57
CA VAL A 136 8.42 -7.58 -3.30
C VAL A 136 7.89 -8.99 -3.54
N PHE A 137 6.98 -9.13 -4.52
CA PHE A 137 6.35 -10.40 -4.83
C PHE A 137 7.35 -11.44 -5.34
N LEU A 138 8.27 -11.06 -6.23
CA LEU A 138 9.25 -11.98 -6.81
C LEU A 138 10.26 -12.47 -5.77
N ASN A 139 10.72 -11.60 -4.87
CA ASN A 139 11.62 -12.00 -3.79
C ASN A 139 10.91 -12.93 -2.80
N PHE A 140 9.65 -12.66 -2.48
CA PHE A 140 8.82 -13.64 -1.76
C PHE A 140 8.73 -14.95 -2.55
N LEU A 141 8.35 -14.93 -3.83
CA LEU A 141 8.12 -16.13 -4.65
C LEU A 141 9.37 -17.02 -4.77
N PHE A 142 10.56 -16.43 -4.84
CA PHE A 142 11.83 -17.14 -4.94
C PHE A 142 12.49 -17.43 -3.60
N ASP A 143 11.85 -17.09 -2.48
CA ASP A 143 12.39 -17.41 -1.18
C ASP A 143 12.33 -18.91 -0.90
N HIS A 144 13.53 -19.50 -0.78
CA HIS A 144 13.76 -20.91 -0.53
C HIS A 144 13.63 -21.32 0.95
N GLU A 145 13.57 -20.36 1.88
CA GLU A 145 13.42 -20.61 3.32
C GLU A 145 11.95 -20.80 3.74
N LYS A 146 11.00 -20.72 2.80
CA LYS A 146 9.58 -20.93 3.07
C LYS A 146 9.30 -22.39 3.47
N GLU A 147 8.83 -22.57 4.70
CA GLU A 147 8.39 -23.90 5.19
C GLU A 147 7.04 -24.35 4.58
N VAL A 148 6.23 -23.41 4.09
CA VAL A 148 4.89 -23.68 3.54
C VAL A 148 4.77 -23.07 2.14
N HIS A 149 4.24 -23.84 1.19
CA HIS A 149 3.98 -23.41 -0.19
C HIS A 149 2.47 -23.46 -0.48
N TRP A 150 1.86 -22.32 -0.81
CA TRP A 150 0.41 -22.23 -1.04
C TRP A 150 -0.01 -22.86 -2.37
N LEU A 151 0.80 -22.71 -3.43
CA LEU A 151 0.59 -23.35 -4.73
C LEU A 151 1.29 -24.72 -4.89
N GLY A 152 1.85 -25.26 -3.79
CA GLY A 152 2.51 -26.57 -3.78
C GLY A 152 3.74 -26.64 -4.70
N HIS A 153 3.73 -27.61 -5.63
CA HIS A 153 4.90 -27.96 -6.45
C HIS A 153 5.39 -26.84 -7.39
N VAL A 154 4.53 -25.90 -7.80
CA VAL A 154 4.92 -24.78 -8.67
C VAL A 154 5.80 -23.79 -7.89
N GLU A 155 5.39 -23.45 -6.66
CA GLU A 155 6.13 -22.55 -5.78
C GLU A 155 7.44 -23.21 -5.31
N GLN A 156 7.43 -24.51 -5.01
CA GLN A 156 8.63 -25.25 -4.61
C GLN A 156 9.71 -25.31 -5.72
N LYS A 157 9.31 -25.46 -7.00
CA LYS A 157 10.24 -25.43 -8.13
C LYS A 157 10.78 -24.04 -8.42
N LEU A 158 9.99 -23.00 -8.18
CA LEU A 158 10.42 -21.61 -8.32
C LEU A 158 11.36 -21.20 -7.18
N GLY A 159 11.12 -21.64 -5.94
CA GLY A 159 12.03 -21.44 -4.81
C GLY A 159 13.38 -22.16 -4.96
N ALA A 160 13.42 -23.26 -5.72
CA ALA A 160 14.67 -23.97 -6.04
C ALA A 160 15.64 -23.17 -6.93
N LEU A 161 15.23 -22.03 -7.50
CA LEU A 161 16.11 -21.10 -8.20
C LEU A 161 17.03 -20.31 -7.24
N GLY A 162 16.83 -20.46 -5.92
CA GLY A 162 17.70 -19.92 -4.87
C GLY A 162 17.61 -18.39 -4.71
N LYS A 163 18.18 -17.88 -3.61
CA LYS A 163 18.28 -16.45 -3.19
C LYS A 163 19.11 -15.60 -4.17
N VAL A 164 18.84 -15.64 -5.47
CA VAL A 164 19.46 -14.73 -6.42
C VAL A 164 18.53 -13.53 -6.56
N SER A 165 18.64 -12.56 -5.65
CA SER A 165 18.01 -11.23 -5.77
C SER A 165 18.16 -10.67 -7.21
N SER A 166 19.27 -11.00 -7.89
CA SER A 166 19.50 -10.67 -9.29
C SER A 166 18.50 -11.29 -10.28
N ILE A 167 17.95 -12.49 -10.04
CA ILE A 167 16.91 -13.08 -10.91
C ILE A 167 15.61 -12.30 -10.80
N ALA A 168 15.18 -11.95 -9.58
CA ALA A 168 14.00 -11.11 -9.37
C ALA A 168 14.16 -9.76 -10.09
N VAL A 169 15.33 -9.13 -9.98
CA VAL A 169 15.65 -7.88 -10.70
C VAL A 169 15.66 -8.09 -12.21
N MET A 170 16.25 -9.16 -12.74
CA MET A 170 16.24 -9.45 -14.17
C MET A 170 14.82 -9.63 -14.72
N ILE A 171 13.97 -10.39 -14.01
CA ILE A 171 12.57 -10.58 -14.40
C ILE A 171 11.82 -9.24 -14.34
N ALA A 172 12.01 -8.45 -13.28
CA ALA A 172 11.43 -7.13 -13.17
C ALA A 172 11.84 -6.22 -14.33
N MET A 173 13.13 -6.16 -14.67
CA MET A 173 13.59 -5.40 -15.84
C MET A 173 12.98 -5.91 -17.14
N GLY A 174 12.88 -7.23 -17.34
CA GLY A 174 12.22 -7.82 -18.50
C GLY A 174 10.73 -7.47 -18.60
N VAL A 175 10.02 -7.50 -17.48
CA VAL A 175 8.61 -7.08 -17.38
C VAL A 175 8.47 -5.59 -17.67
N LEU A 176 9.35 -4.74 -17.13
CA LEU A 176 9.36 -3.30 -17.38
C LEU A 176 9.54 -3.03 -18.89
N LEU A 177 10.55 -3.64 -19.52
CA LEU A 177 10.79 -3.51 -20.96
C LEU A 177 9.60 -4.01 -21.79
N GLY A 178 8.99 -5.14 -21.42
CA GLY A 178 7.80 -5.67 -22.08
C GLY A 178 6.58 -4.75 -21.93
N SER A 179 6.41 -4.14 -20.75
CA SER A 179 5.30 -3.23 -20.45
C SER A 179 5.36 -1.93 -21.25
N MET A 180 6.53 -1.55 -21.79
CA MET A 180 6.65 -0.39 -22.69
C MET A 180 5.83 -0.53 -23.97
N SER A 181 5.38 -1.74 -24.33
CA SER A 181 4.42 -1.95 -25.42
C SER A 181 3.00 -1.44 -25.10
N LEU A 182 2.69 -1.26 -23.82
CA LEU A 182 1.40 -0.75 -23.34
C LEU A 182 1.38 0.79 -23.29
N VAL A 183 2.55 1.42 -23.15
CA VAL A 183 2.69 2.86 -22.93
C VAL A 183 2.68 3.64 -24.24
N ALA A 184 2.01 4.80 -24.25
CA ALA A 184 2.02 5.72 -25.38
C ALA A 184 3.43 6.23 -25.68
N GLU A 185 3.76 6.39 -26.96
CA GLU A 185 5.14 6.68 -27.42
C GLU A 185 5.74 7.94 -26.76
N ALA A 186 4.92 8.97 -26.57
CA ALA A 186 5.34 10.21 -25.92
C ALA A 186 5.72 10.06 -24.43
N GLN A 187 5.20 9.04 -23.74
CA GLN A 187 5.40 8.84 -22.30
C GLN A 187 6.40 7.72 -21.97
N LYS A 188 6.81 6.91 -22.96
CA LYS A 188 7.67 5.73 -22.75
C LYS A 188 8.94 6.02 -21.96
N LEU A 189 9.65 7.11 -22.28
CA LEU A 189 10.91 7.43 -21.61
C LEU A 189 10.68 7.76 -20.13
N VAL A 190 9.68 8.59 -19.83
CA VAL A 190 9.39 9.01 -18.45
C VAL A 190 8.91 7.81 -17.63
N VAL A 191 8.00 7.01 -18.19
CA VAL A 191 7.50 5.79 -17.54
C VAL A 191 8.61 4.75 -17.31
N LEU A 192 9.52 4.57 -18.28
CA LEU A 192 10.68 3.68 -18.14
C LEU A 192 11.59 4.16 -16.98
N ILE A 193 11.88 5.45 -16.92
CA ILE A 193 12.70 6.04 -15.84
C ILE A 193 12.01 5.86 -14.49
N SER A 194 10.70 6.11 -14.40
CA SER A 194 9.94 5.91 -13.15
C SER A 194 9.93 4.45 -12.71
N GLY A 195 9.75 3.50 -13.63
CA GLY A 195 9.86 2.07 -13.34
C GLY A 195 11.25 1.65 -12.87
N LEU A 196 12.32 2.20 -13.48
CA LEU A 196 13.70 1.98 -13.02
C LEU A 196 13.93 2.55 -11.61
N TRP A 197 13.38 3.72 -11.29
CA TRP A 197 13.42 4.26 -9.94
C TRP A 197 12.72 3.35 -8.92
N GLY A 198 11.61 2.73 -9.29
CA GLY A 198 10.94 1.73 -8.46
C GLY A 198 11.86 0.55 -8.11
N ILE A 199 12.57 0.03 -9.12
CA ILE A 199 13.59 -1.03 -8.95
C ILE A 199 14.75 -0.55 -8.07
N LEU A 200 15.29 0.64 -8.35
CA LEU A 200 16.42 1.20 -7.61
C LEU A 200 16.09 1.45 -6.14
N ILE A 201 14.90 1.99 -5.84
CA ILE A 201 14.47 2.23 -4.47
C ILE A 201 14.28 0.90 -3.73
N TYR A 202 13.69 -0.11 -4.36
CA TYR A 202 13.59 -1.45 -3.76
C TYR A 202 14.98 -2.00 -3.40
N VAL A 203 15.90 -2.04 -4.35
CA VAL A 203 17.27 -2.56 -4.14
C VAL A 203 18.03 -1.72 -3.13
N GLY A 204 17.84 -0.39 -3.13
CA GLY A 204 18.47 0.52 -2.18
C GLY A 204 17.98 0.31 -0.75
N VAL A 205 16.68 0.14 -0.54
CA VAL A 205 16.09 -0.15 0.77
C VAL A 205 16.56 -1.51 1.28
N ASP A 206 16.58 -2.53 0.42
CA ASP A 206 17.11 -3.87 0.73
C ASP A 206 18.61 -3.81 1.09
N ALA A 207 19.42 -3.07 0.33
CA ALA A 207 20.84 -2.89 0.62
C ALA A 207 21.07 -2.19 1.96
N ILE A 208 20.31 -1.13 2.28
CA ILE A 208 20.41 -0.43 3.57
C ILE A 208 20.02 -1.37 4.71
N SER A 209 18.95 -2.16 4.58
CA SER A 209 18.55 -3.13 5.60
C SER A 209 19.68 -4.13 5.89
N ASN A 210 20.24 -4.73 4.82
CA ASN A 210 21.31 -5.70 4.92
C ASN A 210 22.62 -5.12 5.50
N LEU A 211 22.90 -3.83 5.29
CA LEU A 211 24.07 -3.16 5.87
C LEU A 211 23.89 -2.92 7.38
N LEU A 212 22.70 -2.45 7.78
CA LEU A 212 22.38 -2.21 9.18
C LEU A 212 22.36 -3.51 9.99
N GLU A 213 21.80 -4.58 9.44
CA GLU A 213 21.80 -5.91 10.08
C GLU A 213 23.21 -6.46 10.34
N LYS A 214 24.16 -6.19 9.43
CA LYS A 214 25.57 -6.64 9.58
C LYS A 214 26.34 -5.86 10.64
N GLU A 215 26.05 -4.57 10.84
CA GLU A 215 26.71 -3.78 11.89
C GLU A 215 26.26 -4.18 13.30
N GLU A 216 25.04 -4.73 13.42
CA GLU A 216 24.45 -5.09 14.71
C GLU A 216 24.93 -6.45 15.26
N GLU A 217 25.49 -7.33 14.43
CA GLU A 217 26.12 -8.59 14.88
C GLU A 217 27.38 -8.38 15.75
N GLY A 218 27.93 -7.15 15.81
CA GLY A 218 29.14 -6.81 16.57
C GLY A 218 28.93 -6.21 17.97
N SER A 219 27.68 -6.00 18.43
CA SER A 219 27.41 -5.36 19.72
C SER A 219 26.48 -6.20 20.60
N ASN A 220 26.79 -6.32 21.91
CA ASN A 220 25.95 -6.98 22.92
C ASN A 220 24.58 -6.29 23.18
N VAL A 221 24.22 -5.30 22.36
CA VAL A 221 22.92 -4.61 22.33
C VAL A 221 22.05 -5.10 21.15
N GLY A 222 22.63 -5.89 20.22
CA GLY A 222 22.04 -6.35 18.96
C GLY A 222 20.94 -7.40 19.06
N GLU A 223 20.56 -7.87 20.25
CA GLU A 223 19.32 -8.66 20.41
C GLU A 223 18.07 -7.78 20.38
N MET A 224 18.20 -6.47 20.62
CA MET A 224 17.06 -5.55 20.68
C MET A 224 16.62 -4.99 19.32
N VAL A 225 17.42 -5.17 18.26
CA VAL A 225 17.19 -4.52 16.94
C VAL A 225 16.96 -5.53 15.81
N LYS A 226 16.93 -6.83 16.11
CA LYS A 226 16.80 -7.90 15.09
C LYS A 226 15.48 -7.97 14.33
N LYS A 227 14.53 -7.06 14.54
CA LYS A 227 13.15 -7.20 14.12
C LYS A 227 12.49 -5.83 13.90
N GLY A 228 12.70 -5.25 12.73
CA GLY A 228 12.25 -3.90 12.37
C GLY A 228 13.43 -2.93 12.39
N GLY A 229 13.72 -2.34 11.25
CA GLY A 229 14.82 -1.40 11.07
C GLY A 229 14.40 -0.27 10.14
N ILE A 230 15.26 0.72 9.95
CA ILE A 230 14.99 1.86 9.06
C ILE A 230 14.61 1.38 7.65
N GLY A 231 15.25 0.31 7.15
CA GLY A 231 14.91 -0.31 5.87
C GLY A 231 13.47 -0.81 5.81
N GLY A 232 13.04 -1.60 6.80
CA GLY A 232 11.67 -2.07 6.92
C GLY A 232 10.63 -0.94 7.04
N PHE A 233 10.98 0.14 7.76
CA PHE A 233 10.10 1.32 7.86
C PHE A 233 9.93 2.00 6.51
N LEU A 234 11.04 2.30 5.82
CA LEU A 234 11.00 2.89 4.48
C LEU A 234 10.25 2.01 3.49
N TYR A 235 10.46 0.70 3.59
CA TYR A 235 9.75 -0.29 2.80
C TYR A 235 8.23 -0.17 2.95
N LEU A 236 7.71 -0.12 4.19
CA LEU A 236 6.27 0.01 4.43
C LEU A 236 5.72 1.37 3.97
N GLU A 237 6.47 2.45 4.12
CA GLU A 237 6.02 3.77 3.65
C GLU A 237 6.00 3.87 2.12
N VAL A 238 6.90 3.19 1.40
CA VAL A 238 6.87 3.09 -0.07
C VAL A 238 5.73 2.19 -0.55
N LEU A 239 5.43 1.11 0.17
CA LEU A 239 4.22 0.32 -0.06
C LEU A 239 2.96 1.18 0.11
N ASP A 240 2.86 1.91 1.22
CA ASP A 240 1.76 2.84 1.49
C ASP A 240 1.66 3.92 0.40
N ALA A 241 2.78 4.41 -0.14
CA ALA A 241 2.81 5.33 -1.30
C ALA A 241 2.06 4.77 -2.50
N SER A 242 2.42 3.53 -2.84
CA SER A 242 2.00 2.87 -4.06
C SER A 242 0.50 2.59 -4.00
N PHE A 243 0.00 2.11 -2.86
CA PHE A 243 -1.42 1.84 -2.65
C PHE A 243 -2.27 3.11 -2.47
N SER A 244 -1.69 4.16 -1.88
CA SER A 244 -2.37 5.43 -1.63
C SER A 244 -2.73 6.17 -2.92
N PHE A 245 -1.93 6.02 -3.98
CA PHE A 245 -2.11 6.78 -5.22
C PHE A 245 -3.45 6.47 -5.91
N ASP A 246 -3.82 5.19 -6.02
CA ASP A 246 -5.10 4.78 -6.60
C ASP A 246 -6.30 5.25 -5.76
N GLY A 247 -6.16 5.27 -4.43
CA GLY A 247 -7.18 5.82 -3.52
C GLY A 247 -7.43 7.32 -3.75
N VAL A 248 -6.37 8.09 -4.01
CA VAL A 248 -6.47 9.52 -4.33
C VAL A 248 -7.13 9.74 -5.69
N ILE A 249 -6.77 8.97 -6.72
CA ILE A 249 -7.40 9.06 -8.05
C ILE A 249 -8.88 8.66 -7.99
N GLY A 250 -9.20 7.56 -7.31
CA GLY A 250 -10.57 7.12 -7.10
C GLY A 250 -11.41 8.16 -6.34
N ALA A 251 -10.80 8.90 -5.42
CA ALA A 251 -11.49 9.99 -4.72
C ALA A 251 -11.88 11.15 -5.65
N PHE A 252 -11.03 11.48 -6.63
CA PHE A 252 -11.33 12.49 -7.65
C PHE A 252 -12.50 12.11 -8.57
N ALA A 253 -12.81 10.82 -8.70
CA ALA A 253 -14.00 10.36 -9.42
C ALA A 253 -15.31 10.64 -8.65
N ILE A 254 -15.24 10.81 -7.32
CA ILE A 254 -16.40 11.07 -6.45
C ILE A 254 -16.62 12.56 -6.25
N THR A 255 -15.54 13.33 -6.01
CA THR A 255 -15.60 14.78 -5.81
C THR A 255 -14.33 15.44 -6.29
N THR A 256 -14.40 16.70 -6.71
CA THR A 256 -13.20 17.49 -7.03
C THR A 256 -12.74 18.35 -5.85
N ASP A 257 -13.47 18.39 -4.74
CA ASP A 257 -13.07 19.20 -3.59
C ASP A 257 -11.92 18.50 -2.82
N VAL A 258 -10.71 19.03 -2.96
CA VAL A 258 -9.49 18.47 -2.36
C VAL A 258 -9.55 18.43 -0.82
N VAL A 259 -10.24 19.39 -0.20
CA VAL A 259 -10.40 19.41 1.27
C VAL A 259 -11.29 18.25 1.71
N ILE A 260 -12.41 18.02 1.02
CA ILE A 260 -13.31 16.90 1.31
C ILE A 260 -12.60 15.55 1.02
N ILE A 261 -11.84 15.46 -0.07
CA ILE A 261 -10.99 14.29 -0.38
C ILE A 261 -10.06 13.99 0.79
N MET A 262 -9.28 15.00 1.20
CA MET A 262 -8.31 14.88 2.28
C MET A 262 -8.93 14.41 3.59
N LEU A 263 -10.08 14.97 3.97
CA LEU A 263 -10.79 14.59 5.18
C LEU A 263 -11.33 13.16 5.09
N GLY A 264 -11.93 12.78 3.97
CA GLY A 264 -12.47 11.43 3.75
C GLY A 264 -11.36 10.36 3.77
N LEU A 265 -10.28 10.58 3.02
CA LEU A 265 -9.15 9.65 2.96
C LEU A 265 -8.40 9.58 4.30
N ALA A 266 -8.30 10.68 5.04
CA ALA A 266 -7.71 10.68 6.39
C ALA A 266 -8.49 9.78 7.36
N ILE A 267 -9.83 9.80 7.31
CA ILE A 267 -10.67 8.90 8.10
C ILE A 267 -10.37 7.45 7.72
N GLY A 268 -10.37 7.14 6.42
CA GLY A 268 -10.12 5.78 5.94
C GLY A 268 -8.75 5.26 6.34
N ALA A 269 -7.70 6.05 6.14
CA ALA A 269 -6.33 5.74 6.56
C ALA A 269 -6.22 5.41 8.06
N MET A 270 -6.93 6.16 8.92
CA MET A 270 -6.98 5.87 10.35
C MET A 270 -7.64 4.53 10.69
N PHE A 271 -8.64 4.11 9.91
CA PHE A 271 -9.28 2.80 10.06
C PHE A 271 -8.41 1.68 9.52
N VAL A 272 -7.81 1.85 8.34
CA VAL A 272 -6.85 0.91 7.73
C VAL A 272 -5.70 0.64 8.71
N ARG A 273 -5.13 1.68 9.31
CA ARG A 273 -4.06 1.51 10.30
C ARG A 273 -4.54 0.80 11.56
N SER A 274 -5.71 1.16 12.07
CA SER A 274 -6.27 0.50 13.26
C SER A 274 -6.59 -0.98 13.00
N LEU A 275 -6.96 -1.32 11.77
CA LEU A 275 -7.10 -2.68 11.30
C LEU A 275 -5.74 -3.40 11.28
N THR A 276 -4.68 -2.78 10.77
CA THR A 276 -3.31 -3.32 10.84
C THR A 276 -2.91 -3.63 12.28
N VAL A 277 -3.09 -2.68 13.21
CA VAL A 277 -2.82 -2.88 14.65
C VAL A 277 -3.61 -4.06 15.20
N TYR A 278 -4.88 -4.12 14.86
CA TYR A 278 -5.78 -5.16 15.32
C TYR A 278 -5.32 -6.54 14.82
N LEU A 279 -4.93 -6.65 13.54
CA LEU A 279 -4.44 -7.89 12.95
C LEU A 279 -3.14 -8.37 13.62
N VAL A 280 -2.20 -7.46 13.87
CA VAL A 280 -0.94 -7.76 14.58
C VAL A 280 -1.19 -8.18 16.03
N LYS A 281 -1.90 -7.35 16.82
CA LYS A 281 -2.06 -7.59 18.27
C LYS A 281 -2.93 -8.77 18.62
N LYS A 282 -3.88 -9.12 17.76
CA LYS A 282 -4.78 -10.24 18.00
C LYS A 282 -4.15 -11.58 17.61
N GLY A 283 -2.93 -11.60 17.07
CA GLY A 283 -2.25 -12.82 16.62
C GLY A 283 -2.96 -13.51 15.45
N THR A 284 -3.86 -12.80 14.76
CA THR A 284 -4.72 -13.39 13.71
C THR A 284 -3.88 -13.98 12.58
N LEU A 285 -2.68 -13.43 12.34
CA LEU A 285 -1.73 -13.91 11.34
C LEU A 285 -1.05 -15.22 11.74
N ASP A 286 -0.82 -15.45 13.03
CA ASP A 286 -0.22 -16.69 13.52
C ASP A 286 -1.25 -17.83 13.60
N GLU A 287 -2.54 -17.48 13.78
CA GLU A 287 -3.65 -18.43 13.72
C GLU A 287 -3.93 -18.94 12.29
N PHE A 288 -3.52 -18.20 11.25
CA PHE A 288 -3.84 -18.49 9.85
C PHE A 288 -2.59 -18.64 8.97
N VAL A 289 -2.11 -19.89 8.87
CA VAL A 289 -0.88 -20.28 8.15
C VAL A 289 -0.77 -19.71 6.72
N PHE A 290 -1.86 -19.62 5.96
CA PHE A 290 -1.81 -19.14 4.56
C PHE A 290 -2.05 -17.64 4.41
N LEU A 291 -2.34 -16.92 5.50
CA LEU A 291 -2.70 -15.51 5.42
C LEU A 291 -1.55 -14.64 4.89
N GLU A 292 -0.32 -14.99 5.25
CA GLU A 292 0.90 -14.33 4.76
C GLU A 292 1.12 -14.57 3.25
N HIS A 293 0.91 -15.80 2.77
CA HIS A 293 0.96 -16.09 1.34
C HIS A 293 -0.12 -15.31 0.59
N GLY A 294 -1.35 -15.34 1.09
CA GLY A 294 -2.46 -14.59 0.49
C GLY A 294 -2.15 -13.11 0.33
N ALA A 295 -1.50 -12.51 1.33
CA ALA A 295 -1.07 -11.11 1.29
C ALA A 295 -0.01 -10.86 0.19
N HIS A 296 1.02 -11.69 0.07
CA HIS A 296 2.04 -11.53 -0.96
C HIS A 296 1.51 -11.80 -2.38
N TYR A 297 0.60 -12.77 -2.55
CA TYR A 297 -0.07 -12.97 -3.84
C TYR A 297 -0.97 -11.79 -4.21
N ALA A 298 -1.63 -11.15 -3.24
CA ALA A 298 -2.36 -9.91 -3.46
C ALA A 298 -1.42 -8.79 -3.94
N ILE A 299 -0.22 -8.64 -3.33
CA ILE A 299 0.81 -7.69 -3.80
C ILE A 299 1.22 -7.98 -5.25
N GLY A 300 1.48 -9.24 -5.60
CA GLY A 300 1.88 -9.61 -6.96
C GLY A 300 0.81 -9.31 -8.01
N ILE A 301 -0.46 -9.52 -7.67
CA ILE A 301 -1.57 -9.18 -8.55
C ILE A 301 -1.73 -7.67 -8.66
N LEU A 302 -1.58 -6.95 -7.55
CA LEU A 302 -1.65 -5.49 -7.54
C LEU A 302 -0.53 -4.89 -8.39
N ALA A 303 0.69 -5.43 -8.31
CA ALA A 303 1.78 -5.07 -9.21
C ALA A 303 1.40 -5.26 -10.69
N ALA A 304 0.77 -6.39 -11.03
CA ALA A 304 0.30 -6.65 -12.39
C ALA A 304 -0.84 -5.70 -12.82
N ILE A 305 -1.76 -5.38 -11.91
CA ILE A 305 -2.85 -4.42 -12.14
C ILE A 305 -2.27 -3.02 -12.38
N MET A 306 -1.33 -2.57 -11.56
CA MET A 306 -0.66 -1.26 -11.75
C MET A 306 0.05 -1.20 -13.11
N LEU A 307 0.79 -2.25 -13.49
CA LEU A 307 1.43 -2.26 -14.80
C LEU A 307 0.42 -2.30 -15.97
N ALA A 308 -0.70 -3.00 -15.80
CA ALA A 308 -1.78 -3.00 -16.79
C ALA A 308 -2.54 -1.67 -16.83
N SER A 309 -2.62 -0.96 -15.70
CA SER A 309 -3.36 0.30 -15.56
C SER A 309 -2.69 1.47 -16.30
N MET A 310 -1.43 1.31 -16.71
CA MET A 310 -0.74 2.24 -17.62
C MET A 310 -1.43 2.42 -18.97
N LYS A 311 -2.24 1.45 -19.41
CA LYS A 311 -3.00 1.51 -20.67
C LYS A 311 -4.50 1.32 -20.46
N TYR A 312 -4.86 0.36 -19.63
CA TYR A 312 -6.24 -0.02 -19.43
C TYR A 312 -6.79 0.67 -18.18
N HIS A 313 -7.92 1.35 -18.29
CA HIS A 313 -8.59 1.85 -17.09
C HIS A 313 -9.18 0.64 -16.33
N ILE A 314 -8.61 0.33 -15.17
CA ILE A 314 -9.05 -0.75 -14.29
C ILE A 314 -9.83 -0.10 -13.16
N PRO A 315 -11.14 -0.40 -12.99
CA PRO A 315 -11.92 0.17 -11.92
C PRO A 315 -11.29 -0.14 -10.56
N GLU A 316 -11.17 0.87 -9.70
CA GLU A 316 -10.53 0.76 -8.39
C GLU A 316 -11.25 -0.29 -7.52
N LEU A 317 -12.59 -0.34 -7.65
CA LEU A 317 -13.40 -1.36 -6.98
C LEU A 317 -13.00 -2.79 -7.40
N PHE A 318 -12.65 -3.01 -8.68
CA PHE A 318 -12.19 -4.32 -9.14
C PHE A 318 -10.83 -4.66 -8.51
N THR A 319 -9.92 -3.69 -8.46
CA THR A 319 -8.61 -3.83 -7.83
C THR A 319 -8.74 -4.22 -6.35
N GLY A 320 -9.54 -3.47 -5.57
CA GLY A 320 -9.78 -3.75 -4.16
C GLY A 320 -10.51 -5.08 -3.91
N LEU A 321 -11.49 -5.43 -4.75
CA LEU A 321 -12.22 -6.70 -4.62
C LEU A 321 -11.32 -7.92 -4.85
N ILE A 322 -10.35 -7.84 -5.78
CA ILE A 322 -9.40 -8.92 -5.98
C ILE A 322 -8.51 -9.10 -4.75
N GLY A 323 -7.99 -8.01 -4.18
CA GLY A 323 -7.23 -8.05 -2.92
C GLY A 323 -8.03 -8.73 -1.81
N VAL A 324 -9.28 -8.28 -1.59
CA VAL A 324 -10.20 -8.89 -0.61
C VAL A 324 -10.46 -10.36 -0.91
N ALA A 325 -10.65 -10.76 -2.17
CA ALA A 325 -10.89 -12.15 -2.55
C ALA A 325 -9.71 -13.06 -2.21
N PHE A 326 -8.46 -12.62 -2.42
CA PHE A 326 -7.26 -13.38 -2.06
C PHE A 326 -7.10 -13.52 -0.55
N ILE A 327 -7.36 -12.45 0.21
CA ILE A 327 -7.35 -12.51 1.67
C ILE A 327 -8.47 -13.42 2.19
N ALA A 328 -9.68 -13.34 1.65
CA ALA A 328 -10.78 -14.21 2.04
C ALA A 328 -10.48 -15.68 1.70
N ALA A 329 -9.89 -15.95 0.54
CA ALA A 329 -9.48 -17.29 0.13
C ALA A 329 -8.37 -17.86 1.03
N SER A 330 -7.40 -17.05 1.43
CA SER A 330 -6.32 -17.49 2.34
C SER A 330 -6.82 -17.76 3.75
N LEU A 331 -7.74 -16.94 4.25
CA LEU A 331 -8.44 -17.18 5.52
C LEU A 331 -9.26 -18.47 5.47
N TRP A 332 -10.04 -18.68 4.40
CA TRP A 332 -10.85 -19.89 4.24
C TRP A 332 -9.98 -21.15 4.15
N SER A 333 -8.88 -21.09 3.38
CA SER A 333 -7.90 -22.18 3.29
C SER A 333 -7.28 -22.51 4.65
N SER A 334 -6.94 -21.48 5.43
CA SER A 334 -6.35 -21.65 6.75
C SER A 334 -7.33 -22.28 7.75
N VAL A 335 -8.60 -21.85 7.75
CA VAL A 335 -9.67 -22.47 8.57
C VAL A 335 -9.88 -23.93 8.16
N ARG A 336 -9.88 -24.23 6.86
CA ARG A 336 -10.01 -25.60 6.35
C ARG A 336 -8.84 -26.47 6.80
N HIS A 337 -7.61 -25.99 6.69
CA HIS A 337 -6.42 -26.72 7.09
C HIS A 337 -6.42 -27.03 8.58
N ARG A 338 -6.81 -26.05 9.42
CA ARG A 338 -6.96 -26.25 10.86
C ARG A 338 -7.99 -27.33 11.19
N ARG A 339 -9.16 -27.29 10.54
CA ARG A 339 -10.20 -28.33 10.71
C ARG A 339 -9.73 -29.71 10.26
N GLN A 340 -8.92 -29.81 9.21
CA GLN A 340 -8.35 -31.08 8.76
C GLN A 340 -7.30 -31.62 9.75
N GLN A 341 -6.46 -30.75 10.32
CA GLN A 341 -5.52 -31.13 11.36
C GLN A 341 -6.22 -31.55 12.66
N GLU A 342 -7.24 -30.81 13.10
CA GLU A 342 -8.07 -31.17 14.26
C GLU A 342 -8.79 -32.51 14.05
N ALA A 343 -9.34 -32.76 12.85
CA ALA A 343 -9.97 -34.02 12.50
C ALA A 343 -8.97 -35.19 12.45
N ALA A 344 -7.77 -34.97 11.91
CA ALA A 344 -6.70 -35.96 11.87
C ALA A 344 -6.20 -36.31 13.28
N ALA A 345 -6.09 -35.32 14.17
CA ALA A 345 -5.71 -35.49 15.57
C ALA A 345 -6.77 -36.22 16.41
N LEU A 346 -8.05 -36.13 16.04
CA LEU A 346 -9.14 -36.89 16.67
C LEU A 346 -9.22 -38.35 16.19
N THR A 347 -8.63 -38.66 15.04
CA THR A 347 -8.58 -40.02 14.48
C THR A 347 -7.27 -40.77 14.78
N ALA A 348 -6.28 -40.12 15.38
CA ALA A 348 -4.98 -40.68 15.78
C ALA A 348 -4.98 -41.07 17.26
#